data_AF-A0A1H0BPQ2-F1
#
_entry.id   AF-A0A1H0BPQ2-F1
#
_cell.length_a   1.000
_cell.length_b   1.000
_cell.length_c   1.000
_cell.angle_alpha   90.00
_cell.angle_beta   90.00
_cell.angle_gamma   90.00
#
_symmetry.space_group_name_H-M   'P 1'
#
loop_
_entity.id
_entity.type
_entity.pdbx_description
1 polymer ?
#
loop_
_entity_poly.entity_id
_entity_poly.type
_entity_poly.pdbx_seq_one_letter_code
_entity_poly.pdbx_strand_id
1 'polypeptide(L)'
;MKKILIVLSVIGIIAFAITSFRSYNFYKAYEIPSLKGNVNIHELNIDFKEEIKIANRNIAENRELGVKDINEVNVEEGYHYSKKLIKEGKYNQASQLLKKIVKLKPNQWVYLNELRILALKENKTDDFLKTMEAIPQTYEVRMNEALAYVDYLQTPGMGTANLGQKSAQSINLLNEIIKENKHDLLAHYARGLNNLYWPLGLKRTNKAIQDLTYCVAVEKEFGGDKFPFWALFYVALGDALVKDGQQKEGQAVWKQGYKKYPHSSELEKRQGLDEKKAFQLVKEERGIDGFQQPDKSISDLSIIWSNH
;
A
#
# COMPACT_ATOMS: atom_id res chain seq x y z
N MET A 1 2.60 -49.55 -22.49
CA MET A 1 1.45 -49.14 -21.64
C MET A 1 1.83 -48.94 -20.16
N LYS A 2 2.32 -49.94 -19.42
CA LYS A 2 2.65 -49.78 -17.97
C LYS A 2 3.58 -48.59 -17.64
N LYS A 3 4.66 -48.38 -18.41
CA LYS A 3 5.59 -47.26 -18.20
C LYS A 3 4.93 -45.88 -18.38
N ILE A 4 4.04 -45.75 -19.36
CA ILE A 4 3.29 -44.50 -19.61
C ILE A 4 2.33 -44.22 -18.46
N LEU A 5 1.64 -45.26 -17.96
CA LEU A 5 0.73 -45.13 -16.82
C LEU A 5 1.47 -44.65 -15.56
N ILE A 6 2.66 -45.21 -15.28
CA ILE A 6 3.50 -44.80 -14.14
C ILE A 6 3.91 -43.33 -14.27
N VAL A 7 4.36 -42.89 -15.45
CA VAL A 7 4.75 -41.50 -15.69
C VAL A 7 3.56 -40.55 -15.48
N LEU A 8 2.38 -40.90 -16.01
CA LEU A 8 1.17 -40.10 -15.81
C LEU A 8 0.74 -40.04 -14.34
N SER A 9 0.86 -41.15 -13.59
CA SER A 9 0.58 -41.16 -12.15
C SER A 9 1.55 -40.27 -11.38
N VAL A 10 2.85 -40.30 -11.70
CA VAL A 10 3.85 -39.44 -11.06
C VAL A 10 3.58 -37.97 -11.36
N ILE A 11 3.28 -37.62 -12.62
CA ILE A 11 2.92 -36.24 -13.00
C ILE A 11 1.66 -35.79 -12.26
N GLY A 12 0.65 -36.66 -12.14
CA GLY A 12 -0.58 -36.37 -11.41
C GLY A 12 -0.33 -36.11 -9.92
N ILE A 13 0.51 -36.93 -9.27
CA ILE A 13 0.89 -36.75 -7.86
C ILE A 13 1.64 -35.43 -7.66
N ILE A 14 2.59 -35.10 -8.54
CA ILE A 14 3.35 -33.85 -8.47
C ILE A 14 2.42 -32.64 -8.65
N ALA A 15 1.53 -32.68 -9.66
CA ALA A 15 0.57 -31.62 -9.89
C ALA A 15 -0.37 -31.43 -8.69
N PHE A 16 -0.87 -32.51 -8.10
CA PHE A 16 -1.68 -32.47 -6.88
C PHE A 16 -0.91 -31.89 -5.69
N ALA A 17 0.33 -32.32 -5.46
CA ALA A 17 1.15 -31.78 -4.36
C ALA A 17 1.38 -30.27 -4.52
N ILE A 18 1.64 -29.79 -5.74
CA ILE A 18 1.83 -28.36 -6.03
C ILE A 18 0.53 -27.58 -5.78
N THR A 19 -0.62 -28.07 -6.24
CA THR A 19 -1.90 -27.39 -6.04
C THR A 19 -2.34 -27.39 -4.58
N SER A 20 -2.16 -28.50 -3.86
CA SER A 20 -2.39 -28.57 -2.42
C SER A 20 -1.48 -27.62 -1.64
N PHE A 21 -0.19 -27.57 -1.96
CA PHE A 21 0.76 -26.66 -1.31
C PHE A 21 0.41 -25.19 -1.58
N ARG A 22 0.06 -24.83 -2.83
CA ARG A 22 -0.40 -23.49 -3.18
C ARG A 22 -1.69 -23.11 -2.44
N SER A 23 -2.64 -24.04 -2.35
CA SER A 23 -3.90 -23.83 -1.64
C SER A 23 -3.66 -23.65 -0.14
N TYR A 24 -2.82 -24.50 0.46
CA TYR A 24 -2.42 -24.37 1.86
C TYR A 24 -1.80 -22.99 2.12
N ASN A 25 -0.81 -22.57 1.33
CA ASN A 25 -0.18 -21.26 1.50
C ASN A 25 -1.16 -20.09 1.27
N PHE A 26 -2.12 -20.25 0.37
CA PHE A 26 -3.15 -19.25 0.13
C PHE A 26 -4.05 -19.02 1.36
N TYR A 27 -4.37 -20.07 2.12
CA TYR A 27 -5.22 -20.01 3.31
C TYR A 27 -4.46 -19.94 4.65
N LYS A 28 -3.17 -20.29 4.68
CA LYS A 28 -2.33 -20.24 5.90
C LYS A 28 -2.39 -18.84 6.51
N ALA A 29 -2.63 -18.73 7.81
CA ALA A 29 -2.55 -17.45 8.52
C ALA A 29 -1.15 -16.83 8.37
N TYR A 30 -1.09 -15.49 8.40
CA TYR A 30 0.19 -14.80 8.48
C TYR A 30 0.83 -14.98 9.84
N GLU A 31 2.15 -15.02 9.84
CA GLU A 31 2.96 -14.96 11.06
C GLU A 31 3.05 -13.48 11.45
N ILE A 32 2.17 -13.07 12.37
CA ILE A 32 2.14 -11.71 12.90
C ILE A 32 3.15 -11.64 14.06
N PRO A 33 4.11 -10.70 14.04
CA PRO A 33 5.09 -10.60 15.10
C PRO A 33 4.43 -10.17 16.42
N SER A 34 4.98 -10.68 17.53
CA SER A 34 4.58 -10.24 18.86
C SER A 34 5.15 -8.86 19.17
N LEU A 35 4.32 -7.96 19.70
CA LEU A 35 4.77 -6.71 20.31
C LEU A 35 5.28 -6.90 21.75
N LYS A 36 5.13 -8.09 22.34
CA LYS A 36 5.70 -8.42 23.65
C LYS A 36 7.22 -8.57 23.50
N GLY A 37 7.97 -7.69 24.15
CA GLY A 37 9.42 -7.52 24.01
C GLY A 37 9.72 -6.05 23.76
N ASN A 38 10.93 -5.57 24.06
CA ASN A 38 11.33 -4.17 23.84
C ASN A 38 11.46 -3.86 22.34
N VAL A 39 10.36 -3.95 21.58
CA VAL A 39 10.31 -3.54 20.17
C VAL A 39 10.64 -2.06 20.13
N ASN A 40 11.67 -1.70 19.38
CA ASN A 40 12.11 -0.33 19.26
C ASN A 40 11.27 0.35 18.17
N ILE A 41 10.85 1.60 18.39
CA ILE A 41 10.12 2.40 17.39
C ILE A 41 10.86 2.48 16.04
N HIS A 42 12.19 2.39 16.05
CA HIS A 42 12.99 2.34 14.83
C HIS A 42 12.76 1.07 14.00
N GLU A 43 12.38 -0.06 14.61
CA GLU A 43 12.03 -1.30 13.92
C GLU A 43 10.69 -1.19 13.17
N LEU A 44 9.89 -0.15 13.41
CA LEU A 44 8.62 0.05 12.71
C LEU A 44 8.80 0.72 11.34
N ASN A 45 9.99 1.24 11.00
CA ASN A 45 10.26 1.99 9.78
C ASN A 45 9.33 3.21 9.58
N ILE A 46 9.12 3.99 10.66
CA ILE A 46 8.23 5.17 10.65
C ILE A 46 8.95 6.52 10.94
N ASP A 47 10.28 6.59 10.84
CA ASP A 47 11.01 7.86 10.98
C ASP A 47 11.15 8.54 9.61
N PHE A 48 10.34 9.57 9.36
CA PHE A 48 10.27 10.30 8.09
C PHE A 48 10.81 11.74 8.18
N LYS A 49 11.71 12.03 9.13
CA LYS A 49 12.21 13.40 9.34
C LYS A 49 12.88 14.00 8.11
N GLU A 50 13.64 13.21 7.36
CA GLU A 50 14.32 13.70 6.15
C GLU A 50 13.32 13.93 5.02
N GLU A 51 12.32 13.08 4.86
CA GLU A 51 11.23 13.22 3.88
C GLU A 51 10.43 14.50 4.15
N ILE A 52 10.08 14.76 5.40
CA ILE A 52 9.41 16.00 5.82
C ILE A 52 10.26 17.22 5.46
N LYS A 53 11.57 17.18 5.77
CA LYS A 53 12.50 18.28 5.46
C LYS A 53 12.62 18.52 3.95
N ILE A 54 12.62 17.47 3.14
CA ILE A 54 12.70 17.58 1.67
C ILE A 54 11.39 18.12 1.10
N ALA A 55 10.25 17.60 1.53
CA ALA A 55 8.94 18.01 1.03
C ALA A 55 8.63 19.49 1.33
N ASN A 56 9.06 19.98 2.49
CA ASN A 56 8.76 21.33 2.99
C ASN A 56 9.87 22.37 2.72
N ARG A 57 10.95 22.00 2.04
CA ARG A 57 12.02 22.96 1.72
C ARG A 57 11.50 24.02 0.77
N ASN A 58 11.67 25.30 1.13
CA ASN A 58 11.33 26.40 0.24
C ASN A 58 12.49 26.65 -0.72
N ILE A 59 12.36 26.17 -1.96
CA ILE A 59 13.33 26.41 -3.03
C ILE A 59 12.69 27.38 -4.02
N ALA A 60 13.42 28.44 -4.39
CA ALA A 60 12.94 29.43 -5.35
C ALA A 60 12.67 28.75 -6.72
N GLU A 61 11.40 28.72 -7.15
CA GLU A 61 10.92 28.03 -8.36
C GLU A 61 11.22 28.79 -9.68
N ASN A 62 12.24 29.66 -9.69
CA ASN A 62 12.42 30.67 -10.74
C ASN A 62 13.23 30.17 -11.95
N ARG A 63 13.85 29.00 -11.87
CA ARG A 63 14.63 28.42 -12.97
C ARG A 63 13.85 27.31 -13.67
N GLU A 64 13.67 27.43 -14.98
CA GLU A 64 13.21 26.30 -15.79
C GLU A 64 14.31 25.26 -15.90
N LEU A 65 13.98 24.00 -15.60
CA LEU A 65 14.91 22.88 -15.62
C LEU A 65 14.44 21.82 -16.62
N GLY A 66 15.27 21.54 -17.63
CA GLY A 66 15.09 20.40 -18.50
C GLY A 66 15.60 19.10 -17.87
N VAL A 67 15.15 17.96 -18.41
CA VAL A 67 15.57 16.63 -17.93
C VAL A 67 17.09 16.43 -18.00
N LYS A 68 17.76 17.06 -18.97
CA LYS A 68 19.23 17.00 -19.14
C LYS A 68 19.98 17.80 -18.08
N ASP A 69 19.32 18.77 -17.45
CA ASP A 69 19.93 19.65 -16.45
C ASP A 69 19.95 19.01 -15.06
N ILE A 70 19.17 17.95 -14.84
CA ILE A 70 19.07 17.26 -13.55
C ILE A 70 20.23 16.28 -13.35
N ASN A 71 20.96 16.50 -12.26
CA ASN A 71 22.08 15.70 -11.77
C ASN A 71 22.01 15.57 -10.24
N GLU A 72 22.97 14.89 -9.61
CA GLU A 72 22.94 14.61 -8.17
C GLU A 72 22.93 15.84 -7.26
N VAL A 73 23.44 16.98 -7.75
CA VAL A 73 23.59 18.21 -6.96
C VAL A 73 22.28 19.01 -6.91
N ASN A 74 21.46 18.95 -7.96
CA ASN A 74 20.24 19.74 -8.09
C ASN A 74 18.95 18.91 -8.15
N VAL A 75 18.97 17.67 -7.65
CA VAL A 75 17.80 16.78 -7.62
C VAL A 75 16.59 17.40 -6.91
N GLU A 76 16.82 18.11 -5.81
CA GLU A 76 15.75 18.77 -5.06
C GLU A 76 15.12 19.91 -5.87
N GLU A 77 15.93 20.76 -6.52
CA GLU A 77 15.42 21.81 -7.42
C GLU A 77 14.56 21.21 -8.54
N GLY A 78 15.03 20.10 -9.12
CA GLY A 78 14.28 19.34 -10.11
C GLY A 78 12.95 18.82 -9.59
N TYR A 79 12.92 18.34 -8.34
CA TYR A 79 11.69 17.88 -7.69
C TYR A 79 10.69 19.01 -7.49
N HIS A 80 11.10 20.15 -6.94
CA HIS A 80 10.21 21.31 -6.76
C HIS A 80 9.70 21.84 -8.11
N TYR A 81 10.56 21.90 -9.12
CA TYR A 81 10.14 22.27 -10.48
C TYR A 81 9.12 21.26 -11.05
N SER A 82 9.28 19.96 -10.80
CA SER A 82 8.30 18.95 -11.20
C SER A 82 6.93 19.18 -10.56
N LYS A 83 6.86 19.59 -9.28
CA LYS A 83 5.59 19.93 -8.61
C LYS A 83 4.93 21.15 -9.25
N LYS A 84 5.71 22.17 -9.62
CA LYS A 84 5.20 23.33 -10.38
C LYS A 84 4.59 22.88 -11.71
N LEU A 85 5.28 22.03 -12.46
CA LEU A 85 4.75 21.46 -13.71
C LEU A 85 3.46 20.67 -13.50
N ILE A 86 3.33 19.91 -12.40
CA ILE A 86 2.09 19.20 -12.05
C ILE A 86 0.95 20.20 -11.81
N LYS A 87 1.19 21.29 -11.08
CA LYS A 87 0.20 22.36 -10.86
C LYS A 87 -0.22 23.04 -12.17
N GLU A 88 0.71 23.20 -13.11
CA GLU A 88 0.47 23.75 -14.44
C GLU A 88 -0.17 22.74 -15.43
N GLY A 89 -0.43 21.50 -15.00
CA GLY A 89 -0.99 20.45 -15.86
C GLY A 89 -0.01 19.86 -16.88
N LYS A 90 1.28 20.16 -16.78
CA LYS A 90 2.36 19.66 -17.67
C LYS A 90 2.86 18.29 -17.21
N TYR A 91 1.96 17.32 -17.07
CA TYR A 91 2.23 16.02 -16.44
C TYR A 91 3.32 15.19 -17.14
N ASN A 92 3.39 15.22 -18.48
CA ASN A 92 4.42 14.47 -19.21
C ASN A 92 5.84 14.98 -18.88
N GLN A 93 6.03 16.30 -18.78
CA GLN A 93 7.32 16.89 -18.44
C GLN A 93 7.68 16.60 -16.98
N ALA A 94 6.71 16.74 -16.06
CA ALA A 94 6.90 16.40 -14.66
C ALA A 94 7.29 14.92 -14.47
N SER A 95 6.61 14.00 -15.17
CA SER A 95 6.90 12.57 -15.13
C SER A 95 8.32 12.26 -15.63
N GLN A 96 8.76 12.87 -16.73
CA GLN A 96 10.12 12.67 -17.23
C GLN A 96 11.19 13.17 -16.24
N LEU A 97 10.96 14.32 -15.59
CA LEU A 97 11.84 14.84 -14.55
C LEU A 97 11.88 13.91 -13.34
N LEU A 98 10.73 13.52 -12.82
CA LEU A 98 10.64 12.60 -11.68
C LEU A 98 11.31 11.25 -11.96
N LYS A 99 11.14 10.68 -13.16
CA LYS A 99 11.86 9.46 -13.57
C LYS A 99 13.38 9.62 -13.56
N LYS A 100 13.88 10.81 -13.94
CA LYS A 100 15.32 11.11 -13.86
C LYS A 100 15.77 11.26 -12.41
N ILE A 101 14.97 11.90 -11.56
CA ILE A 101 15.26 12.11 -10.14
C ILE A 101 15.32 10.77 -9.38
N VAL A 102 14.33 9.89 -9.54
CA VAL A 102 14.32 8.58 -8.85
C VAL A 102 15.47 7.66 -9.30
N LYS A 103 15.96 7.81 -10.54
CA LYS A 103 17.18 7.12 -11.01
C LYS A 103 18.44 7.58 -10.28
N LEU A 104 18.50 8.86 -9.90
CA LEU A 104 19.64 9.44 -9.19
C LEU A 104 19.56 9.21 -7.67
N LYS A 105 18.34 9.17 -7.12
CA LYS A 105 18.07 8.98 -5.69
C LYS A 105 16.98 7.90 -5.49
N PRO A 106 17.30 6.62 -5.72
CA PRO A 106 16.32 5.53 -5.63
C PRO A 106 15.86 5.25 -4.20
N ASN A 107 16.61 5.70 -3.18
CA ASN A 107 16.27 5.53 -1.78
C ASN A 107 15.47 6.71 -1.19
N GLN A 108 14.80 7.52 -2.02
CA GLN A 108 14.08 8.70 -1.57
C GLN A 108 12.56 8.56 -1.75
N TRP A 109 11.88 8.32 -0.63
CA TRP A 109 10.43 8.14 -0.53
C TRP A 109 9.62 9.22 -1.22
N VAL A 110 9.97 10.50 -1.00
CA VAL A 110 9.21 11.64 -1.50
C VAL A 110 9.10 11.59 -3.03
N TYR A 111 10.22 11.34 -3.71
CA TYR A 111 10.29 11.37 -5.17
C TYR A 111 9.61 10.15 -5.79
N LEU A 112 9.79 8.97 -5.18
CA LEU A 112 9.15 7.74 -5.61
C LEU A 112 7.63 7.82 -5.47
N ASN A 113 7.15 8.30 -4.32
CA ASN A 113 5.72 8.46 -4.07
C ASN A 113 5.11 9.48 -5.03
N GLU A 114 5.73 10.65 -5.23
CA GLU A 114 5.23 11.65 -6.18
C GLU A 114 5.14 11.08 -7.61
N LEU A 115 6.16 10.35 -8.06
CA LEU A 115 6.13 9.68 -9.36
C LEU A 115 5.02 8.63 -9.44
N ARG A 116 4.84 7.81 -8.41
CA ARG A 116 3.78 6.79 -8.33
C ARG A 116 2.39 7.43 -8.41
N ILE A 117 2.13 8.46 -7.60
CA ILE A 117 0.83 9.14 -7.56
C ILE A 117 0.55 9.85 -8.89
N LEU A 118 1.54 10.48 -9.50
CA LEU A 118 1.41 11.06 -10.84
C LEU A 118 1.10 9.98 -11.89
N ALA A 119 1.80 8.84 -11.84
CA ALA A 119 1.55 7.72 -12.76
C ALA A 119 0.14 7.15 -12.59
N LEU A 120 -0.33 6.98 -11.35
CA LEU A 120 -1.70 6.55 -11.05
C LEU A 120 -2.73 7.56 -11.61
N LYS A 121 -2.49 8.86 -11.42
CA LYS A 121 -3.37 9.92 -11.93
C LYS A 121 -3.49 9.88 -13.46
N GLU A 122 -2.39 9.60 -14.14
CA GLU A 122 -2.29 9.54 -15.60
C GLU A 122 -2.62 8.17 -16.21
N ASN A 123 -3.03 7.18 -15.40
CA ASN A 123 -3.20 5.78 -15.80
C ASN A 123 -1.94 5.17 -16.46
N LYS A 124 -0.76 5.56 -15.98
CA LYS A 124 0.58 5.14 -16.45
C LYS A 124 1.33 4.28 -15.43
N THR A 125 0.61 3.53 -14.59
CA THR A 125 1.22 2.72 -13.53
C THR A 125 2.18 1.64 -14.07
N ASP A 126 1.93 1.04 -15.24
CA ASP A 126 2.84 0.05 -15.86
C ASP A 126 4.17 0.71 -16.27
N ASP A 127 4.13 1.97 -16.69
CA ASP A 127 5.31 2.76 -17.03
C ASP A 127 6.10 3.18 -15.78
N PHE A 128 5.42 3.40 -14.65
CA PHE A 128 6.06 3.49 -13.33
C PHE A 128 6.75 2.17 -12.95
N LEU A 129 6.05 1.04 -13.01
CA LEU A 129 6.61 -0.28 -12.68
C LEU A 129 7.84 -0.60 -13.53
N LYS A 130 7.78 -0.39 -14.86
CA LYS A 130 8.93 -0.53 -15.76
C LYS A 130 10.11 0.38 -15.38
N THR A 131 9.83 1.56 -14.81
CA THR A 131 10.88 2.43 -14.31
C THR A 131 11.53 1.84 -13.06
N MET A 132 10.75 1.26 -12.15
CA MET A 132 11.25 0.61 -10.92
C MET A 132 12.14 -0.61 -11.24
N GLU A 133 11.76 -1.41 -12.24
CA GLU A 133 12.57 -2.54 -12.74
C GLU A 133 13.96 -2.12 -13.24
N ALA A 134 14.12 -0.86 -13.67
CA ALA A 134 15.35 -0.34 -14.28
C ALA A 134 16.27 0.41 -13.30
N ILE A 135 15.94 0.45 -12.00
CA ILE A 135 16.72 1.14 -10.96
C ILE A 135 17.11 0.20 -9.81
N PRO A 136 18.10 0.56 -8.97
CA PRO A 136 18.49 -0.27 -7.83
C PRO A 136 17.30 -0.58 -6.92
N GLN A 137 17.15 -1.85 -6.56
CA GLN A 137 16.04 -2.37 -5.74
C GLN A 137 16.27 -2.09 -4.25
N THR A 138 16.08 -0.83 -3.84
CA THR A 138 16.11 -0.44 -2.43
C THR A 138 14.79 -0.81 -1.73
N TYR A 139 14.75 -0.65 -0.41
CA TYR A 139 13.52 -0.81 0.37
C TYR A 139 12.39 0.10 -0.14
N GLU A 140 12.70 1.38 -0.39
CA GLU A 140 11.75 2.39 -0.83
C GLU A 140 11.19 2.09 -2.23
N VAL A 141 12.05 1.60 -3.14
CA VAL A 141 11.65 1.17 -4.48
C VAL A 141 10.67 0.00 -4.39
N ARG A 142 11.04 -1.07 -3.68
CA ARG A 142 10.17 -2.25 -3.51
C ARG A 142 8.86 -1.91 -2.84
N MET A 143 8.87 -1.02 -1.86
CA MET A 143 7.64 -0.63 -1.17
C MET A 143 6.73 0.23 -2.06
N ASN A 144 7.27 1.18 -2.82
CA ASN A 144 6.47 1.94 -3.78
C ASN A 144 5.98 1.07 -4.95
N GLU A 145 6.74 0.07 -5.38
CA GLU A 145 6.31 -0.93 -6.36
C GLU A 145 5.13 -1.76 -5.82
N ALA A 146 5.25 -2.25 -4.58
CA ALA A 146 4.17 -2.97 -3.90
C ALA A 146 2.90 -2.12 -3.77
N LEU A 147 3.03 -0.84 -3.43
CA LEU A 147 1.91 0.11 -3.36
C LEU A 147 1.33 0.41 -4.75
N ALA A 148 2.15 0.55 -5.79
CA ALA A 148 1.68 0.72 -7.16
C ALA A 148 0.85 -0.49 -7.66
N TYR A 149 1.21 -1.69 -7.21
CA TYR A 149 0.38 -2.88 -7.45
C TYR A 149 -0.94 -2.87 -6.67
N VAL A 150 -0.97 -2.33 -5.44
CA VAL A 150 -2.23 -2.07 -4.70
C VAL A 150 -3.07 -1.03 -5.45
N ASP A 151 -2.44 0.02 -5.98
CA ASP A 151 -3.11 1.00 -6.81
C ASP A 151 -3.64 0.38 -8.10
N TYR A 152 -2.97 -0.64 -8.65
CA TYR A 152 -3.45 -1.35 -9.84
C TYR A 152 -4.79 -2.07 -9.62
N LEU A 153 -5.10 -2.44 -8.38
CA LEU A 153 -6.41 -3.01 -8.04
C LEU A 153 -7.56 -2.03 -8.34
N GLN A 154 -7.21 -0.79 -8.66
CA GLN A 154 -8.10 0.29 -9.06
C GLN A 154 -8.39 0.39 -10.56
N THR A 155 -7.74 -0.37 -11.44
CA THR A 155 -7.86 -0.13 -12.89
C THR A 155 -9.16 -0.72 -13.46
N PRO A 156 -10.10 0.12 -13.96
CA PRO A 156 -11.34 -0.36 -14.54
C PRO A 156 -11.11 -1.25 -15.76
N GLY A 157 -11.92 -2.30 -15.92
CA GLY A 157 -11.83 -3.19 -17.08
C GLY A 157 -10.64 -4.16 -17.05
N MET A 158 -9.78 -4.11 -16.03
CA MET A 158 -8.78 -5.14 -15.81
C MET A 158 -9.48 -6.43 -15.36
N GLY A 159 -9.35 -7.50 -16.17
CA GLY A 159 -9.96 -8.80 -15.84
C GLY A 159 -9.50 -9.32 -14.48
N THR A 160 -10.37 -10.08 -13.80
CA THR A 160 -10.13 -10.62 -12.44
C THR A 160 -8.82 -11.40 -12.31
N ALA A 161 -8.40 -12.10 -13.36
CA ALA A 161 -7.13 -12.82 -13.40
C ALA A 161 -5.92 -11.87 -13.29
N ASN A 162 -5.93 -10.76 -14.02
CA ASN A 162 -4.85 -9.77 -14.00
C ASN A 162 -4.80 -9.05 -12.64
N LEU A 163 -5.96 -8.70 -12.07
CA LEU A 163 -6.04 -8.14 -10.72
C LEU A 163 -5.46 -9.10 -9.67
N GLY A 164 -5.78 -10.39 -9.77
CA GLY A 164 -5.21 -11.42 -8.91
C GLY A 164 -3.69 -11.54 -9.04
N GLN A 165 -3.15 -11.42 -10.26
CA GLN A 165 -1.69 -11.41 -10.50
C GLN A 165 -1.02 -10.19 -9.89
N LYS A 166 -1.54 -8.97 -10.14
CA LYS A 166 -1.01 -7.72 -9.58
C LYS A 166 -1.04 -7.73 -8.05
N SER A 167 -2.14 -8.21 -7.45
CA SER A 167 -2.23 -8.42 -6.01
C SER A 167 -1.15 -9.39 -5.50
N ALA A 168 -0.95 -10.52 -6.18
CA ALA A 168 0.07 -11.49 -5.79
C ALA A 168 1.49 -10.91 -5.86
N GLN A 169 1.80 -10.09 -6.89
CA GLN A 169 3.07 -9.39 -7.01
C GLN A 169 3.31 -8.44 -5.82
N SER A 170 2.32 -7.64 -5.46
CA SER A 170 2.37 -6.80 -4.26
C SER A 170 2.61 -7.62 -2.99
N ILE A 171 1.85 -8.70 -2.77
CA ILE A 171 2.01 -9.56 -1.57
C ILE A 171 3.42 -10.16 -1.51
N ASN A 172 4.00 -10.58 -2.64
CA ASN A 172 5.33 -11.15 -2.67
C ASN A 172 6.39 -10.14 -2.22
N LEU A 173 6.37 -8.93 -2.79
CA LEU A 173 7.27 -7.84 -2.38
C LEU A 173 7.11 -7.51 -0.88
N LEU A 174 5.87 -7.42 -0.40
CA LEU A 174 5.59 -7.12 1.00
C LEU A 174 6.03 -8.24 1.94
N ASN A 175 5.91 -9.50 1.52
CA ASN A 175 6.42 -10.63 2.29
C ASN A 175 7.95 -10.62 2.38
N GLU A 176 8.65 -10.20 1.34
CA GLU A 176 10.11 -10.05 1.37
C GLU A 176 10.53 -8.93 2.33
N ILE A 177 9.87 -7.77 2.25
CA ILE A 177 10.09 -6.66 3.18
C ILE A 177 9.84 -7.09 4.64
N ILE A 178 8.71 -7.76 4.92
CA ILE A 178 8.37 -8.24 6.27
C ILE A 178 9.34 -9.35 6.71
N LYS A 179 9.88 -10.15 5.80
CA LYS A 179 10.90 -11.16 6.14
C LYS A 179 12.22 -10.50 6.58
N GLU A 180 12.60 -9.40 5.96
CA GLU A 180 13.81 -8.63 6.31
C GLU A 180 13.61 -7.83 7.61
N ASN A 181 12.45 -7.22 7.76
CA ASN A 181 12.02 -6.55 8.99
C ASN A 181 10.60 -6.97 9.35
N LYS A 182 10.48 -7.91 10.29
CA LYS A 182 9.19 -8.44 10.74
C LYS A 182 8.27 -7.37 11.33
N HIS A 183 8.80 -6.24 11.78
CA HIS A 183 8.02 -5.18 12.43
C HIS A 183 7.66 -4.02 11.50
N ASP A 184 7.99 -4.10 10.21
CA ASP A 184 7.75 -3.05 9.22
C ASP A 184 6.25 -2.69 9.12
N LEU A 185 5.90 -1.54 9.69
CA LEU A 185 4.51 -1.16 9.91
C LEU A 185 3.79 -0.84 8.60
N LEU A 186 4.47 -0.14 7.69
CA LEU A 186 3.88 0.21 6.40
C LEU A 186 3.70 -1.02 5.51
N ALA A 187 4.62 -1.98 5.56
CA ALA A 187 4.48 -3.23 4.81
C ALA A 187 3.30 -4.07 5.28
N HIS A 188 3.10 -4.18 6.61
CA HIS A 188 1.90 -4.80 7.17
C HIS A 188 0.64 -4.07 6.72
N TYR A 189 0.61 -2.74 6.82
CA TYR A 189 -0.54 -1.96 6.39
C TYR A 189 -0.88 -2.18 4.91
N ALA A 190 0.10 -2.06 4.02
CA ALA A 190 -0.09 -2.27 2.58
C ALA A 190 -0.53 -3.71 2.25
N ARG A 191 0.00 -4.73 2.95
CA ARG A 191 -0.42 -6.13 2.75
C ARG A 191 -1.84 -6.35 3.25
N GLY A 192 -2.21 -5.69 4.34
CA GLY A 192 -3.56 -5.62 4.86
C GLY A 192 -4.54 -5.03 3.85
N LEU A 193 -4.23 -3.85 3.32
CA LEU A 193 -5.02 -3.17 2.28
C LEU A 193 -5.16 -4.04 1.03
N ASN A 194 -4.07 -4.61 0.53
CA ASN A 194 -4.10 -5.46 -0.64
C ASN A 194 -5.08 -6.63 -0.45
N ASN A 195 -5.07 -7.30 0.71
CA ASN A 195 -6.03 -8.36 1.02
C ASN A 195 -7.47 -7.84 1.23
N LEU A 196 -7.63 -6.62 1.75
CA LEU A 196 -8.94 -6.00 1.97
C LEU A 196 -9.71 -5.77 0.67
N TYR A 197 -9.04 -5.48 -0.45
CA TYR A 197 -9.72 -5.23 -1.73
C TYR A 197 -10.10 -6.49 -2.53
N TRP A 198 -9.80 -7.69 -2.03
CA TRP A 198 -10.28 -8.92 -2.67
C TRP A 198 -11.78 -9.10 -2.47
N PRO A 199 -12.52 -9.61 -3.48
CA PRO A 199 -13.90 -10.04 -3.31
C PRO A 199 -14.06 -11.02 -2.13
N LEU A 200 -15.17 -10.91 -1.39
CA LEU A 200 -15.41 -11.70 -0.18
C LEU A 200 -15.37 -13.21 -0.44
N GLY A 201 -15.86 -13.64 -1.62
CA GLY A 201 -15.88 -15.06 -2.03
C GLY A 201 -14.49 -15.71 -2.11
N LEU A 202 -13.41 -14.91 -2.16
CA LEU A 202 -12.02 -15.40 -2.23
C LEU A 202 -11.36 -15.52 -0.84
N LYS A 203 -12.11 -15.22 0.24
CA LYS A 203 -11.75 -15.50 1.64
C LYS A 203 -10.39 -14.92 2.09
N ARG A 204 -10.07 -13.71 1.63
CA ARG A 204 -8.82 -12.99 1.99
C ARG A 204 -8.99 -12.02 3.16
N THR A 205 -10.23 -11.72 3.56
CA THR A 205 -10.51 -10.74 4.62
C THR A 205 -9.83 -11.08 5.95
N ASN A 206 -9.76 -12.36 6.33
CA ASN A 206 -9.02 -12.81 7.52
C ASN A 206 -7.53 -12.39 7.51
N LYS A 207 -6.88 -12.39 6.35
CA LYS A 207 -5.50 -11.93 6.20
C LYS A 207 -5.39 -10.42 6.37
N ALA A 208 -6.35 -9.68 5.82
CA ALA A 208 -6.44 -8.24 6.03
C ALA A 208 -6.62 -7.91 7.53
N ILE A 209 -7.54 -8.60 8.21
CA ILE A 209 -7.77 -8.43 9.65
C ILE A 209 -6.50 -8.68 10.45
N GLN A 210 -5.71 -9.73 10.14
CA GLN A 210 -4.47 -10.03 10.86
C GLN A 210 -3.45 -8.88 10.79
N ASP A 211 -3.14 -8.42 9.57
CA ASP A 211 -2.17 -7.32 9.38
C ASP A 211 -2.69 -5.99 9.94
N LEU A 212 -3.97 -5.67 9.74
CA LEU A 212 -4.56 -4.40 10.20
C LEU A 212 -4.76 -4.39 11.73
N THR A 213 -5.03 -5.55 12.35
CA THR A 213 -5.02 -5.69 13.81
C THR A 213 -3.64 -5.43 14.37
N TYR A 214 -2.58 -5.93 13.71
CA TYR A 214 -1.21 -5.61 14.09
C TYR A 214 -0.94 -4.09 14.02
N CYS A 215 -1.36 -3.43 12.94
CA CYS A 215 -1.18 -1.99 12.77
C CYS A 215 -1.87 -1.19 13.89
N VAL A 216 -3.11 -1.54 14.25
CA VAL A 216 -3.84 -0.92 15.38
C VAL A 216 -3.20 -1.27 16.74
N ALA A 217 -2.62 -2.46 16.89
CA ALA A 217 -1.90 -2.82 18.12
C ALA A 217 -0.62 -2.00 18.29
N VAL A 218 0.15 -1.79 17.20
CA VAL A 218 1.32 -0.90 17.18
C VAL A 218 0.92 0.52 17.55
N GLU A 219 -0.18 1.01 16.97
CA GLU A 219 -0.72 2.34 17.30
C GLU A 219 -1.11 2.47 18.79
N LYS A 220 -1.62 1.40 19.41
CA LYS A 220 -1.97 1.43 20.83
C LYS A 220 -0.74 1.50 21.73
N GLU A 221 0.35 0.84 21.33
CA GLU A 221 1.59 0.76 22.11
C GLU A 221 2.50 1.98 21.89
N PHE A 222 2.67 2.41 20.64
CA PHE A 222 3.64 3.44 20.25
C PHE A 222 3.00 4.72 19.70
N GLY A 223 1.66 4.77 19.61
CA GLY A 223 0.96 5.87 18.97
C GLY A 223 1.10 7.20 19.70
N GLY A 224 0.95 8.26 18.92
CA GLY A 224 1.00 9.66 19.33
C GLY A 224 0.67 10.54 18.13
N ASP A 225 0.59 11.85 18.32
CA ASP A 225 -0.05 12.76 17.34
C ASP A 225 0.71 12.94 16.01
N LYS A 226 1.91 12.37 15.88
CA LYS A 226 2.84 12.70 14.78
C LYS A 226 2.76 11.81 13.55
N PHE A 227 2.11 10.64 13.62
CA PHE A 227 2.04 9.75 12.45
C PHE A 227 0.61 9.70 11.89
N PRO A 228 0.38 10.25 10.69
CA PRO A 228 -0.97 10.51 10.20
C PRO A 228 -1.77 9.26 9.82
N PHE A 229 -1.10 8.12 9.64
CA PHE A 229 -1.75 6.85 9.29
C PHE A 229 -2.51 6.20 10.45
N TRP A 230 -2.34 6.66 11.70
CA TRP A 230 -3.02 6.04 12.85
C TRP A 230 -4.53 5.95 12.67
N ALA A 231 -5.17 7.05 12.25
CA ALA A 231 -6.61 7.05 11.97
C ALA A 231 -6.99 6.06 10.86
N LEU A 232 -6.17 5.97 9.80
CA LEU A 232 -6.40 5.08 8.66
C LEU A 232 -6.31 3.60 9.05
N PHE A 233 -5.54 3.24 10.08
CA PHE A 233 -5.48 1.86 10.58
C PHE A 233 -6.81 1.43 11.22
N TYR A 234 -7.44 2.31 11.99
CA TYR A 234 -8.77 2.06 12.55
C TYR A 234 -9.84 1.97 11.46
N VAL A 235 -9.79 2.86 10.46
CA VAL A 235 -10.69 2.82 9.31
C VAL A 235 -10.60 1.47 8.61
N ALA A 236 -9.38 1.10 8.18
CA ALA A 236 -9.15 -0.12 7.42
C ALA A 236 -9.48 -1.39 8.22
N LEU A 237 -9.12 -1.46 9.51
CA LEU A 237 -9.46 -2.63 10.34
C LEU A 237 -10.98 -2.77 10.52
N GLY A 238 -11.68 -1.68 10.81
CA GLY A 238 -13.14 -1.76 10.96
C GLY A 238 -13.84 -2.09 9.63
N ASP A 239 -13.34 -1.57 8.51
CA ASP A 239 -13.82 -1.94 7.17
C ASP A 239 -13.62 -3.45 6.90
N ALA A 240 -12.45 -3.99 7.28
CA ALA A 240 -12.15 -5.41 7.15
C ALA A 240 -13.09 -6.29 7.99
N LEU A 241 -13.34 -5.91 9.25
CA LEU A 241 -14.24 -6.63 10.15
C LEU A 241 -15.69 -6.61 9.64
N VAL A 242 -16.19 -5.44 9.21
CA VAL A 242 -17.54 -5.32 8.63
C VAL A 242 -17.67 -6.18 7.37
N LYS A 243 -16.66 -6.16 6.50
CA LYS A 243 -16.62 -6.99 5.28
C LYS A 243 -16.62 -8.49 5.60
N ASP A 244 -16.00 -8.90 6.71
CA ASP A 244 -15.99 -10.28 7.18
C ASP A 244 -17.29 -10.73 7.86
N GLY A 245 -18.26 -9.81 8.01
CA GLY A 245 -19.52 -10.08 8.71
C GLY A 245 -19.44 -9.90 10.23
N GLN A 246 -18.41 -9.21 10.72
CA GLN A 246 -18.22 -8.82 12.13
C GLN A 246 -18.56 -7.34 12.30
N GLN A 247 -19.81 -6.95 11.98
CA GLN A 247 -20.20 -5.54 11.87
C GLN A 247 -20.09 -4.79 13.21
N LYS A 248 -20.48 -5.44 14.31
CA LYS A 248 -20.43 -4.84 15.65
C LYS A 248 -19.00 -4.55 16.08
N GLU A 249 -18.10 -5.49 15.83
CA GLU A 249 -16.67 -5.38 16.12
C GLU A 249 -16.05 -4.27 15.26
N GLY A 250 -16.35 -4.22 13.96
CA GLY A 250 -15.85 -3.17 13.08
C GLY A 250 -16.32 -1.77 13.48
N GLN A 251 -17.59 -1.62 13.85
CA GLN A 251 -18.13 -0.37 14.40
C GLN A 251 -17.46 0.02 15.71
N ALA A 252 -17.16 -0.94 16.58
CA ALA A 252 -16.43 -0.68 17.83
C ALA A 252 -15.01 -0.16 17.55
N VAL A 253 -14.33 -0.71 16.56
CA VAL A 253 -13.02 -0.22 16.10
C VAL A 253 -13.11 1.21 15.59
N TRP A 254 -14.10 1.53 14.74
CA TRP A 254 -14.28 2.91 14.25
C TRP A 254 -14.59 3.90 15.37
N LYS A 255 -15.46 3.54 16.32
CA LYS A 255 -15.76 4.37 17.50
C LYS A 255 -14.52 4.61 18.36
N GLN A 256 -13.71 3.57 18.57
CA GLN A 256 -12.43 3.69 19.28
C GLN A 256 -11.49 4.65 18.54
N GLY A 257 -11.33 4.47 17.23
CA GLY A 257 -10.51 5.32 16.38
C GLY A 257 -10.96 6.78 16.45
N TYR A 258 -12.25 7.05 16.26
CA TYR A 258 -12.81 8.41 16.27
C TYR A 258 -12.63 9.10 17.62
N LYS A 259 -12.80 8.38 18.73
CA LYS A 259 -12.53 8.91 20.07
C LYS A 259 -11.09 9.40 20.21
N LYS A 260 -10.12 8.73 19.59
CA LYS A 260 -8.69 9.10 19.64
C LYS A 260 -8.32 10.14 18.58
N TYR A 261 -8.95 10.08 17.41
CA TYR A 261 -8.68 10.94 16.25
C TYR A 261 -9.96 11.65 15.77
N PRO A 262 -10.53 12.57 16.56
CA PRO A 262 -11.84 13.18 16.27
C PRO A 262 -11.85 14.08 15.02
N HIS A 263 -10.67 14.47 14.53
CA HIS A 263 -10.53 15.29 13.31
C HIS A 263 -10.41 14.46 12.03
N SER A 264 -10.45 13.13 12.11
CA SER A 264 -10.43 12.26 10.93
C SER A 264 -11.81 12.23 10.29
N SER A 265 -11.93 12.82 9.10
CA SER A 265 -13.16 12.80 8.29
C SER A 265 -13.62 11.37 7.97
N GLU A 266 -12.69 10.44 7.73
CA GLU A 266 -13.02 9.05 7.44
C GLU A 266 -13.62 8.30 8.64
N LEU A 267 -13.16 8.59 9.86
CA LEU A 267 -13.71 8.01 11.09
C LEU A 267 -15.05 8.67 11.47
N GLU A 268 -15.18 9.97 11.25
CA GLU A 268 -16.42 10.72 11.48
C GLU A 268 -17.59 10.13 10.67
N LYS A 269 -17.36 9.84 9.38
CA LYS A 269 -18.33 9.19 8.48
C LYS A 269 -18.83 7.83 9.00
N ARG A 270 -18.04 7.14 9.81
CA ARG A 270 -18.24 5.72 10.17
C ARG A 270 -18.77 5.48 11.58
N GLN A 271 -18.32 6.27 12.56
CA GLN A 271 -18.51 5.97 13.99
C GLN A 271 -19.97 5.82 14.44
N GLY A 272 -20.90 6.50 13.77
CA GLY A 272 -22.33 6.53 14.08
C GLY A 272 -23.22 5.65 13.21
N LEU A 273 -22.66 4.87 12.28
CA LEU A 273 -23.46 4.05 11.37
C LEU A 273 -24.07 2.85 12.10
N ASP A 274 -25.31 2.50 11.74
CA ASP A 274 -25.91 1.21 12.08
C ASP A 274 -25.32 0.07 11.23
N GLU A 275 -25.58 -1.20 11.59
CA GLU A 275 -24.95 -2.37 10.95
C GLU A 275 -25.23 -2.43 9.44
N LYS A 276 -26.45 -2.06 9.02
CA LYS A 276 -26.86 -2.09 7.62
C LYS A 276 -26.12 -1.00 6.82
N LYS A 277 -26.06 0.22 7.36
CA LYS A 277 -25.34 1.33 6.71
C LYS A 277 -23.83 1.11 6.71
N ALA A 278 -23.27 0.52 7.77
CA ALA A 278 -21.86 0.14 7.83
C ALA A 278 -21.51 -0.86 6.72
N PHE A 279 -22.31 -1.93 6.57
CA PHE A 279 -22.13 -2.90 5.50
C PHE A 279 -22.24 -2.26 4.10
N GLN A 280 -23.24 -1.39 3.90
CA GLN A 280 -23.43 -0.72 2.62
C GLN A 280 -22.25 0.21 2.28
N LEU A 281 -21.77 1.01 3.23
CA LEU A 281 -20.59 1.87 3.03
C LEU A 281 -19.36 1.03 2.65
N VAL A 282 -19.09 -0.06 3.38
CA VAL A 282 -17.94 -0.93 3.09
C VAL A 282 -18.10 -1.63 1.75
N LYS A 283 -19.32 -2.02 1.37
CA LYS A 283 -19.62 -2.56 0.04
C LYS A 283 -19.24 -1.58 -1.07
N GLU A 284 -19.61 -0.31 -0.91
CA GLU A 284 -19.36 0.75 -1.88
C GLU A 284 -17.87 1.12 -1.96
N GLU A 285 -17.20 1.26 -0.81
CA GLU A 285 -15.82 1.76 -0.76
C GLU A 285 -14.72 0.70 -0.89
N ARG A 286 -15.03 -0.56 -0.56
CA ARG A 286 -14.04 -1.67 -0.53
C ARG A 286 -14.36 -2.81 -1.47
N GLY A 287 -15.58 -2.83 -2.01
CA GLY A 287 -16.09 -3.92 -2.84
C GLY A 287 -16.32 -5.18 -2.01
N ILE A 288 -17.52 -5.74 -2.06
CA ILE A 288 -17.80 -7.06 -1.45
C ILE A 288 -17.96 -8.11 -2.55
N ASP A 289 -18.75 -7.78 -3.56
CA ASP A 289 -19.12 -8.69 -4.64
C ASP A 289 -18.09 -8.75 -5.78
N GLY A 290 -17.18 -7.78 -5.84
CA GLY A 290 -16.19 -7.64 -6.89
C GLY A 290 -15.00 -6.79 -6.47
N PHE A 291 -14.00 -6.71 -7.34
CA PHE A 291 -12.90 -5.76 -7.15
C PHE A 291 -13.44 -4.35 -7.31
N GLN A 292 -13.24 -3.52 -6.29
CA GLN A 292 -13.58 -2.12 -6.29
C GLN A 292 -12.31 -1.31 -6.22
N GLN A 293 -12.31 -0.14 -6.87
CA GLN A 293 -11.20 0.80 -6.79
C GLN A 293 -11.05 1.34 -5.37
N PRO A 294 -9.90 1.12 -4.69
CA PRO A 294 -9.51 1.91 -3.53
C PRO A 294 -9.64 3.41 -3.76
N ASP A 295 -9.92 4.15 -2.69
CA ASP A 295 -9.66 5.58 -2.67
C ASP A 295 -8.15 5.80 -2.93
N LYS A 296 -7.81 6.68 -3.87
CA LYS A 296 -6.42 6.96 -4.25
C LYS A 296 -5.55 7.45 -3.08
N SER A 297 -6.17 8.05 -2.07
CA SER A 297 -5.49 8.55 -0.89
C SER A 297 -5.03 7.45 0.08
N ILE A 298 -5.60 6.24 0.02
CA ILE A 298 -5.36 5.21 1.04
C ILE A 298 -3.94 4.65 1.02
N SER A 299 -3.29 4.69 -0.14
CA SER A 299 -1.91 4.26 -0.33
C SER A 299 -0.95 5.45 -0.44
N ASP A 300 -1.45 6.69 -0.50
CA ASP A 300 -0.61 7.87 -0.72
C ASP A 300 0.18 8.22 0.53
N LEU A 301 1.50 8.05 0.45
CA LEU A 301 2.40 8.34 1.56
C LEU A 301 2.60 9.85 1.76
N SER A 302 2.15 10.69 0.82
CA SER A 302 2.29 12.15 0.91
C SER A 302 1.67 12.75 2.15
N ILE A 303 0.65 12.08 2.73
CA ILE A 303 0.03 12.48 3.98
C ILE A 303 1.04 12.58 5.14
N ILE A 304 2.14 11.82 5.11
CA ILE A 304 3.21 11.83 6.12
C ILE A 304 3.93 13.17 6.14
N TRP A 305 4.17 13.79 4.98
CA TRP A 305 4.97 15.01 4.88
C TRP A 305 4.17 16.25 4.47
N SER A 306 2.85 16.12 4.23
CA SER A 306 2.00 17.26 3.84
C SER A 306 1.36 18.00 5.01
N ASN A 307 1.38 17.42 6.22
CA ASN A 307 0.69 17.95 7.41
C ASN A 307 1.64 18.57 8.46
N HIS A 308 2.84 18.98 8.05
CA HIS A 308 3.90 19.51 8.93
C HIS A 308 4.39 20.88 8.50
#